data_AF-A0A2M8PID3-F1
#
_entry.id   AF-A0A2M8PID3-F1
#
_cell.length_a   1.000
_cell.length_b   1.000
_cell.length_c   1.000
_cell.angle_alpha   90.00
_cell.angle_beta   90.00
_cell.angle_gamma   90.00
#
_symmetry.space_group_name_H-M   'P 1'
#
loop_
_entity.id
_entity.type
_entity.pdbx_description
1 polymer ?
#
loop_
_entity_poly.entity_id
_entity_poly.type
_entity_poly.pdbx_seq_one_letter_code
_entity_poly.pdbx_strand_id
1 'polypeptide(L)'
;MAPDDIVLIGVINRQRDLIAARDSGWYRLPVARAPRWIAVDYVAFYLSRAFGAQNGAVHYYARCTGHELCRRRDLLPDEPEHPRAEALYYRLALGPLCAKQPPILNPTRRPLAFLYTTWARFQAATCLADLYRAFA
;
A
#
# COMPACT_ATOMS: atom_id res chain seq x y z
N MET A 1 -6.52 -8.57 -15.26
CA MET A 1 -5.85 -8.90 -13.99
C MET A 1 -6.22 -10.33 -13.67
N ALA A 2 -5.23 -11.19 -13.46
CA ALA A 2 -5.50 -12.60 -13.18
C ALA A 2 -6.08 -12.73 -11.76
N PRO A 3 -7.01 -13.67 -11.50
CA PRO A 3 -7.60 -13.86 -10.17
C PRO A 3 -6.58 -14.02 -9.04
N ASP A 4 -5.43 -14.64 -9.35
CA ASP A 4 -4.35 -14.96 -8.40
C ASP A 4 -3.26 -13.89 -8.33
N ASP A 5 -3.37 -12.79 -9.09
CA ASP A 5 -2.47 -11.64 -9.00
C ASP A 5 -2.38 -11.17 -7.53
N ILE A 6 -1.18 -10.93 -7.04
CA ILE A 6 -0.97 -10.58 -5.63
C ILE A 6 -1.21 -9.09 -5.40
N VAL A 7 -2.10 -8.77 -4.48
CA VAL A 7 -2.41 -7.39 -4.07
C VAL A 7 -1.87 -7.13 -2.67
N LEU A 8 -0.97 -6.16 -2.56
CA LEU A 8 -0.53 -5.60 -1.28
C LEU A 8 -1.48 -4.48 -0.87
N ILE A 9 -2.06 -4.58 0.33
CA ILE A 9 -2.75 -3.47 0.96
C ILE A 9 -1.75 -2.67 1.79
N GLY A 10 -1.30 -1.55 1.23
CA GLY A 10 -0.45 -0.56 1.87
C GLY A 10 -1.24 0.43 2.71
N VAL A 11 -0.59 1.02 3.71
CA VAL A 11 -1.17 2.08 4.54
C VAL A 11 -0.53 3.41 4.18
N ILE A 12 -1.37 4.42 3.96
CA ILE A 12 -0.96 5.81 3.79
C ILE A 12 -1.58 6.63 4.92
N ASN A 13 -0.73 7.29 5.70
CA ASN A 13 -1.15 8.12 6.84
C ASN A 13 -0.78 9.60 6.70
N ARG A 14 -0.15 9.99 5.58
CA ARG A 14 0.22 11.37 5.26
C ARG A 14 -0.24 11.70 3.84
N GLN A 15 -0.82 12.88 3.64
CA GLN A 15 -1.32 13.31 2.31
C GLN A 15 -0.20 13.34 1.25
N ARG A 16 0.99 13.82 1.63
CA ARG A 16 2.17 13.85 0.74
C ARG A 16 2.54 12.48 0.17
N ASP A 17 2.27 11.39 0.89
CA ASP A 17 2.59 10.04 0.43
C ASP A 17 1.58 9.55 -0.61
N LEU A 18 0.31 9.97 -0.51
CA LEU A 18 -0.69 9.71 -1.57
C LEU A 18 -0.37 10.53 -2.82
N ILE A 19 0.06 11.79 -2.65
CA ILE A 19 0.53 12.65 -3.75
C ILE A 19 1.74 12.02 -4.44
N ALA A 20 2.74 11.55 -3.68
CA ALA A 20 3.90 10.85 -4.26
C ALA A 20 3.49 9.57 -5.02
N ALA A 21 2.57 8.77 -4.47
CA ALA A 21 2.05 7.60 -5.17
C ALA A 21 1.36 7.96 -6.49
N ARG A 22 0.58 9.05 -6.51
CA ARG A 22 -0.15 9.55 -7.68
C ARG A 22 0.75 10.19 -8.74
N ASP A 23 1.59 11.12 -8.31
CA ASP A 23 2.28 12.06 -9.20
C ASP A 23 3.70 11.60 -9.51
N SER A 24 4.36 10.95 -8.55
CA SER A 24 5.72 10.41 -8.73
C SER A 24 5.73 8.93 -9.10
N GLY A 25 4.58 8.25 -9.03
CA GLY A 25 4.42 6.86 -9.46
C GLY A 25 5.21 5.87 -8.61
N TRP A 26 5.32 6.09 -7.29
CA TRP A 26 5.98 5.11 -6.41
C TRP A 26 5.42 5.07 -4.99
N TYR A 27 5.59 3.93 -4.32
CA TYR A 27 5.24 3.72 -2.91
C TYR A 27 6.39 3.06 -2.14
N ARG A 28 6.61 3.46 -0.88
CA ARG A 28 7.63 2.86 -0.01
C ARG A 28 7.04 1.81 0.91
N LEU A 29 7.66 0.64 0.95
CA LEU A 29 7.35 -0.42 1.90
C LEU A 29 8.58 -0.71 2.78
N PRO A 30 8.50 -0.54 4.12
CA PRO A 30 9.64 -0.83 5.00
C PRO A 30 10.02 -2.32 4.93
N VAL A 31 11.30 -2.63 4.68
CA VAL A 31 11.78 -4.02 4.57
C VAL A 31 11.54 -4.80 5.87
N ALA A 32 11.74 -4.15 7.02
CA ALA A 32 11.51 -4.76 8.33
C ALA A 32 10.06 -5.19 8.59
N ARG A 33 9.10 -4.77 7.73
CA ARG A 33 7.68 -5.11 7.84
C ARG A 33 7.15 -5.85 6.60
N ALA A 34 7.99 -6.02 5.58
CA ALA A 34 7.65 -6.75 4.38
C ALA A 34 7.99 -8.25 4.58
N PRO A 35 7.28 -9.17 3.92
CA PRO A 35 7.73 -10.55 3.78
C PRO A 35 9.10 -10.61 3.10
N ARG A 36 9.81 -11.74 3.29
CA ARG A 36 11.19 -11.96 2.80
C ARG A 36 11.35 -11.77 1.28
N TRP A 37 10.28 -11.90 0.51
CA TRP A 37 10.25 -11.69 -0.93
C TRP A 37 9.05 -10.82 -1.30
N ILE A 38 9.25 -9.87 -2.23
CA ILE A 38 8.17 -9.06 -2.81
C ILE A 38 7.91 -9.56 -4.23
N ALA A 39 6.83 -10.33 -4.37
CA ALA A 39 6.14 -10.47 -5.64
C ALA A 39 4.74 -9.91 -5.44
N VAL A 40 4.56 -8.66 -5.89
CA VAL A 40 3.31 -7.93 -5.76
C VAL A 40 2.95 -7.42 -7.13
N ASP A 41 1.75 -7.75 -7.58
CA ASP A 41 1.23 -7.29 -8.86
C ASP A 41 0.54 -5.94 -8.71
N TYR A 42 -0.17 -5.71 -7.61
CA TYR A 42 -0.88 -4.46 -7.35
C TYR A 42 -0.67 -3.97 -5.93
N VAL A 43 -0.66 -2.65 -5.76
CA VAL A 43 -0.70 -2.02 -4.44
C VAL A 43 -2.01 -1.28 -4.30
N ALA A 44 -2.75 -1.55 -3.23
CA ALA A 44 -3.95 -0.80 -2.86
C ALA A 44 -3.71 -0.02 -1.57
N PHE A 45 -4.35 1.13 -1.42
CA PHE A 45 -4.03 2.12 -0.38
C PHE A 45 -5.17 2.29 0.62
N TYR A 46 -4.95 1.81 1.83
CA TYR A 46 -5.75 2.18 3.00
C TYR A 46 -5.34 3.57 3.48
N LEU A 47 -6.30 4.49 3.48
CA LEU A 47 -6.08 5.88 3.88
C LEU A 47 -6.40 6.03 5.37
N SER A 48 -5.48 6.59 6.15
CA SER A 48 -5.60 6.69 7.61
C SER A 48 -5.34 8.10 8.15
N ARG A 49 -6.05 8.48 9.22
CA ARG A 49 -5.94 9.68 10.08
C ARG A 49 -5.98 11.05 9.39
N ALA A 50 -5.25 11.25 8.31
CA ALA A 50 -5.09 12.51 7.58
C ALA A 50 -6.10 12.72 6.43
N PHE A 51 -7.04 11.81 6.23
CA PHE A 51 -7.90 11.76 5.03
C PHE A 51 -9.38 12.04 5.27
N GLY A 52 -9.76 12.61 6.43
CA GLY A 52 -11.12 13.09 6.69
C GLY A 52 -12.20 12.06 6.36
N ALA A 53 -13.10 12.38 5.42
CA ALA A 53 -14.18 11.50 4.97
C ALA A 53 -13.69 10.17 4.33
N GLN A 54 -12.48 10.14 3.79
CA GLN A 54 -11.85 8.94 3.22
C GLN A 54 -11.00 8.15 4.25
N ASN A 55 -10.93 8.62 5.49
CA ASN A 55 -10.21 7.91 6.55
C ASN A 55 -10.87 6.55 6.83
N GLY A 56 -10.04 5.52 6.95
CA GLY A 56 -10.48 4.21 7.40
C GLY A 56 -10.94 3.28 6.29
N ALA A 57 -10.51 3.50 5.05
CA ALA A 57 -10.91 2.67 3.92
C ALA A 57 -9.83 2.59 2.83
N VAL A 58 -9.94 1.56 1.98
CA VAL A 58 -9.15 1.41 0.76
C VAL A 58 -9.87 2.08 -0.40
N HIS A 59 -9.28 3.12 -0.96
CA HIS A 59 -9.89 3.94 -2.00
C HIS A 59 -9.22 3.82 -3.37
N TYR A 60 -7.93 3.52 -3.38
CA TYR A 60 -7.13 3.55 -4.60
C TYR A 60 -6.27 2.31 -4.72
N TYR A 61 -5.91 1.95 -5.94
CA TYR A 61 -4.95 0.91 -6.24
C TYR A 61 -4.16 1.24 -7.50
N ALA A 62 -3.00 0.61 -7.69
CA ALA A 62 -2.18 0.77 -8.87
C ALA A 62 -1.43 -0.53 -9.19
N ARG A 63 -1.11 -0.76 -10.47
CA ARG A 63 -0.21 -1.85 -10.88
C ARG A 63 1.18 -1.55 -10.33
N CYS A 64 1.80 -2.51 -9.67
CA CYS A 64 3.23 -2.49 -9.33
C CYS A 64 4.02 -2.90 -10.57
N THR A 65 4.90 -2.05 -11.09
CA THR A 65 5.66 -2.32 -12.33
C THR A 65 7.10 -2.74 -12.07
N GLY A 66 7.56 -2.64 -10.83
CA GLY A 66 8.90 -3.01 -10.41
C GLY A 66 9.15 -2.64 -8.96
N HIS A 67 10.28 -3.08 -8.42
CA HIS A 67 10.73 -2.67 -7.10
C HIS A 67 12.25 -2.59 -7.05
N GLU A 68 12.75 -1.68 -6.21
CA GLU A 68 14.17 -1.55 -5.91
C GLU A 68 14.37 -1.36 -4.40
N LEU A 69 15.56 -1.67 -3.92
CA LEU A 69 15.93 -1.53 -2.52
C LEU A 69 16.65 -0.19 -2.31
N CYS A 70 16.11 0.66 -1.44
CA CYS A 70 16.66 1.98 -1.14
C CYS A 70 16.76 2.23 0.36
N ARG A 71 17.57 3.22 0.77
CA ARG A 71 17.54 3.73 2.14
C ARG A 71 16.48 4.80 2.28
N ARG A 72 15.99 5.02 3.50
CA ARG A 72 15.01 6.08 3.78
C ARG A 72 15.50 7.45 3.33
N ARG A 73 16.77 7.77 3.60
CA ARG A 73 17.34 9.08 3.24
C ARG A 73 17.31 9.36 1.74
N ASP A 74 17.39 8.32 0.91
CA ASP A 74 17.35 8.45 -0.55
C ASP A 74 15.91 8.68 -1.05
N LEU A 75 14.93 8.08 -0.36
CA LEU A 75 13.50 8.22 -0.67
C LEU A 75 12.88 9.51 -0.13
N LEU A 76 13.46 10.07 0.92
CA LEU A 76 12.96 11.22 1.66
C LEU A 76 14.13 12.17 1.96
N PRO A 77 14.66 12.86 0.93
CA PRO A 77 15.85 13.70 1.06
C PRO A 77 15.65 14.87 2.02
N ASP A 78 14.41 15.30 2.24
CA ASP A 78 14.06 16.37 3.19
C ASP A 78 14.07 15.91 4.67
N GLU A 79 14.31 14.62 4.94
CA GLU A 79 14.40 14.05 6.30
C GLU A 79 15.74 13.32 6.54
N PRO A 80 16.91 13.94 6.26
CA PRO A 80 18.18 13.23 6.23
C PRO A 80 18.66 12.76 7.61
N GLU A 81 18.29 13.48 8.68
CA GLU A 81 18.66 13.16 10.07
C GLU A 81 17.60 12.32 10.80
N HIS A 82 16.61 11.77 10.08
CA HIS A 82 15.59 10.94 10.71
C HIS A 82 16.24 9.74 11.43
N PRO A 83 15.78 9.30 12.62
CA PRO A 83 16.32 8.14 13.36
C PRO A 83 16.31 6.80 12.59
N ARG A 84 15.76 6.79 11.37
CA ARG A 84 15.62 5.64 10.48
C ARG A 84 16.18 5.96 9.09
N ALA A 85 17.06 6.94 8.96
CA ALA A 85 17.65 7.36 7.69
C ALA A 85 18.31 6.18 6.95
N GLU A 86 18.96 5.28 7.70
CA GLU A 86 19.60 4.05 7.19
C GLU A 86 18.67 2.85 7.02
N ALA A 87 17.41 2.94 7.47
CA ALA A 87 16.50 1.81 7.35
C ALA A 87 16.20 1.53 5.87
N LEU A 88 16.16 0.25 5.52
CA LEU A 88 15.89 -0.20 4.16
C LEU A 88 14.38 -0.22 3.86
N TYR A 89 14.05 0.21 2.65
CA TYR A 89 12.71 0.22 2.09
C TYR A 89 12.75 -0.34 0.67
N TYR A 90 11.69 -1.03 0.30
CA TYR A 90 11.38 -1.24 -1.10
C TYR A 90 10.69 0.00 -1.66
N ARG A 91 11.23 0.56 -2.74
CA ARG A 91 10.53 1.54 -3.58
C ARG A 91 9.82 0.77 -4.67
N LEU A 92 8.51 0.67 -4.55
CA LEU A 92 7.64 0.03 -5.53
C LEU A 92 7.30 1.05 -6.61
N ALA A 93 7.64 0.76 -7.86
CA ALA A 93 7.20 1.55 -9.01
C ALA A 93 5.72 1.24 -9.29
N LEU A 94 4.93 2.28 -9.52
CA LEU A 94 3.49 2.21 -9.71
C LEU A 94 3.11 2.75 -11.08
N GLY A 95 2.13 2.10 -11.71
CA GLY A 95 1.33 2.72 -12.75
C GLY A 95 0.38 3.79 -12.19
N PRO A 96 -0.48 4.36 -13.05
CA PRO A 96 -1.50 5.33 -12.63
C PRO A 96 -2.42 4.77 -11.54
N LEU A 97 -2.84 5.64 -10.62
CA LEU A 97 -3.81 5.27 -9.59
C LEU A 97 -5.21 5.11 -10.18
N CYS A 98 -5.84 4.00 -9.85
CA CYS A 98 -7.22 3.67 -10.14
C CYS A 98 -8.06 3.77 -8.87
N ALA A 99 -9.31 4.23 -9.00
CA ALA A 99 -10.27 4.21 -7.90
C ALA A 99 -10.83 2.80 -7.69
N LYS A 100 -10.90 2.34 -6.44
CA LYS A 100 -11.62 1.12 -6.06
C LYS A 100 -13.09 1.47 -5.81
N GLN A 101 -13.98 0.93 -6.65
CA GLN A 101 -15.43 1.13 -6.55
C GLN A 101 -16.15 -0.23 -6.36
N PRO A 102 -16.96 -0.40 -5.30
CA PRO A 102 -17.02 0.45 -4.11
C PRO A 102 -15.68 0.42 -3.33
N PRO A 103 -15.38 1.45 -2.50
CA PRO A 103 -14.23 1.41 -1.61
C PRO A 103 -14.36 0.27 -0.59
N ILE A 104 -13.23 -0.18 -0.04
CA ILE A 104 -13.21 -1.25 0.97
C ILE A 104 -13.18 -0.60 2.36
N LEU A 105 -14.29 -0.71 3.10
CA LEU A 105 -14.50 0.00 4.37
C LEU A 105 -13.93 -0.75 5.59
N ASN A 106 -13.68 -0.03 6.69
CA ASN A 106 -13.28 -0.61 7.97
C ASN A 106 -14.30 -0.31 9.09
N PRO A 107 -15.51 -0.87 9.03
CA PRO A 107 -16.58 -0.55 10.00
C PRO A 107 -16.20 -0.95 11.43
N THR A 108 -15.37 -1.99 11.58
CA THR A 108 -14.91 -2.50 12.88
C THR A 108 -13.64 -1.78 13.39
N ARG A 109 -13.15 -0.76 12.67
CA ARG A 109 -11.95 0.03 13.02
C ARG A 109 -10.71 -0.80 13.36
N ARG A 110 -10.53 -1.93 12.66
CA ARG A 110 -9.37 -2.81 12.86
C ARG A 110 -8.07 -2.08 12.53
N PRO A 111 -7.01 -2.21 13.35
CA PRO A 111 -5.70 -1.70 12.96
C PRO A 111 -5.22 -2.47 11.72
N LEU A 112 -4.68 -1.74 10.75
CA LEU A 112 -4.08 -2.31 9.55
C LEU A 112 -2.61 -1.89 9.50
N ALA A 113 -1.71 -2.85 9.30
CA ALA A 113 -0.30 -2.60 9.04
C ALA A 113 -0.01 -2.80 7.55
N PHE A 114 0.09 -4.05 7.13
CA PHE A 114 0.16 -4.48 5.73
C PHE A 114 -0.57 -5.83 5.62
N LEU A 115 -1.11 -6.12 4.45
CA LEU A 115 -1.87 -7.32 4.19
C LEU A 115 -1.64 -7.73 2.73
N TYR A 116 -1.48 -9.02 2.50
CA TYR A 116 -1.43 -9.62 1.17
C TYR A 116 -2.75 -10.32 0.90
N THR A 117 -3.26 -10.18 -0.31
CA THR A 117 -4.48 -10.83 -0.78
C THR A 117 -4.38 -11.11 -2.28
N THR A 118 -5.38 -11.77 -2.86
CA THR A 118 -5.46 -11.99 -4.30
C THR A 118 -6.33 -10.94 -4.98
N TRP A 119 -6.15 -10.74 -6.27
CA TRP A 119 -6.97 -9.82 -7.05
C TRP A 119 -8.47 -10.15 -6.97
N ALA A 120 -8.83 -11.44 -7.05
CA ALA A 120 -10.23 -11.87 -6.94
C ALA A 120 -10.87 -11.43 -5.61
N ARG A 121 -10.16 -11.57 -4.49
CA ARG A 121 -10.64 -11.12 -3.17
C ARG A 121 -10.69 -9.60 -3.08
N PHE A 122 -9.64 -8.92 -3.54
CA PHE A 122 -9.59 -7.46 -3.56
C PHE A 122 -10.76 -6.86 -4.35
N GLN A 123 -11.09 -7.44 -5.51
CA GLN A 123 -12.17 -6.98 -6.37
C GLN A 123 -13.54 -7.13 -5.69
N ALA A 124 -13.79 -8.29 -5.06
CA ALA A 124 -15.06 -8.61 -4.40
C ALA A 124 -15.24 -7.90 -3.03
N ALA A 125 -14.14 -7.51 -2.38
CA ALA A 125 -14.17 -6.93 -1.05
C ALA A 125 -14.94 -5.60 -1.01
N THR A 126 -15.77 -5.46 0.03
CA THR A 126 -16.48 -4.22 0.40
C THR A 126 -16.10 -3.76 1.80
N CYS A 127 -15.56 -4.66 2.64
CA CYS A 127 -14.97 -4.33 3.92
C CYS A 127 -13.63 -5.04 4.14
N LEU A 128 -12.80 -4.53 5.08
CA LEU A 128 -11.46 -5.08 5.33
C LEU A 128 -11.50 -6.56 5.74
N ALA A 129 -12.57 -7.02 6.40
CA ALA A 129 -12.71 -8.42 6.81
C ALA A 129 -12.68 -9.39 5.61
N ASP A 130 -13.19 -8.95 4.46
CA ASP A 130 -13.25 -9.75 3.22
C ASP A 130 -11.85 -10.05 2.64
N LEU A 131 -10.86 -9.23 3.01
CA LEU A 131 -9.50 -9.37 2.51
C LEU A 131 -8.70 -10.47 3.23
N TYR A 132 -9.18 -10.92 4.40
CA TYR A 132 -8.50 -11.92 5.22
C TYR A 132 -8.91 -13.35 4.84
N ARG A 133 -7.94 -14.18 4.44
CA ARG A 133 -7.88 -15.63 4.68
C ARG A 133 -6.47 -16.17 4.42
N ALA A 134 -6.03 -17.09 5.29
CA ALA A 134 -4.67 -17.66 5.34
C ALA A 134 -4.24 -18.21 3.98
N PHE A 135 -2.98 -17.97 3.62
CA PHE A 135 -2.28 -18.84 2.68
C PHE A 135 -2.37 -20.26 3.28
N ALA A 136 -3.05 -21.17 2.59
CA ALA A 136 -2.90 -22.61 2.81
C ALA A 136 -1.64 -23.06 2.06
#